data_AF-A0A956L9K9-F1
#
_entry.id   AF-A0A956L9K9-F1
#
_cell.length_a   1.000
_cell.length_b   1.000
_cell.length_c   1.000
_cell.angle_alpha   90.00
_cell.angle_beta   90.00
_cell.angle_gamma   90.00
#
_symmetry.space_group_name_H-M   'P 1'
#
loop_
_entity.id
_entity.type
_entity.pdbx_description
1 polymer ?
#
loop_
_entity_poly.entity_id
_entity_poly.type
_entity_poly.pdbx_seq_one_letter_code
_entity_poly.pdbx_strand_id
1 'polypeptide(L)'
;AIDTLAEAVAISGPRSASAKEMIERASSIEHWERYCDALQGYLNERASPGRARVALFDEIAQIQHERLADDNASMSTLIRGLRDSDGDSGLRMRLAQRLIGVRRPADAIQQLQILLLDEASRGETWRMLARCYGELGRHREQLLALHGLVALDEARPDEREQLHVWRSHTHGIRPGALVPGAWVELQLGGDPQTAVGNLLAAICDGLGKLRPPDLSVWGVASRDRIAPRSDHPLRVLVDRLGTFFALEELDVYVHRHQGQGVGIENTSRPSLLLPIWLGELPPSQQVFLVTQALAHIARGTYPVHLMPPRELALAVAAAIRSAVPGYGSKLAAPEVLDDRARLLLRGVPRRKRRVLESAAQVCATMIIPEPNVLVYWLHQTASR
;
A
#
# COMPACT_ATOMS: atom_id res chain seq x y z
N ALA A 1 -0.97 -31.04 38.57
CA ALA A 1 -1.35 -29.66 38.95
C ALA A 1 -1.26 -28.72 37.75
N ILE A 2 -0.08 -28.60 37.11
CA ILE A 2 0.07 -27.80 35.87
C ILE A 2 -0.84 -28.30 34.74
N ASP A 3 -0.99 -29.62 34.56
CA ASP A 3 -1.87 -30.19 33.53
C ASP A 3 -3.34 -29.81 33.74
N THR A 4 -3.82 -29.91 34.98
CA THR A 4 -5.18 -29.51 35.35
C THR A 4 -5.41 -28.01 35.13
N LEU A 5 -4.40 -27.18 35.38
CA LEU A 5 -4.46 -25.75 35.09
C LEU A 5 -4.48 -25.48 33.58
N ALA A 6 -3.69 -26.22 32.80
CA ALA A 6 -3.66 -26.12 31.34
C ALA A 6 -5.02 -26.47 30.71
N GLU A 7 -5.64 -27.57 31.16
CA GLU A 7 -7.00 -27.94 30.74
C GLU A 7 -8.02 -26.84 31.10
N ALA A 8 -7.93 -26.28 32.31
CA ALA A 8 -8.81 -25.19 32.73
C ALA A 8 -8.60 -23.91 31.89
N VAL A 9 -7.36 -23.60 31.50
CA VAL A 9 -7.03 -22.48 30.59
C VAL A 9 -7.60 -22.73 29.19
N ALA A 10 -7.48 -23.95 28.65
CA ALA A 10 -8.05 -24.31 27.36
C ALA A 10 -9.57 -24.14 27.32
N ILE A 11 -10.24 -24.19 28.49
CA ILE A 11 -11.67 -23.99 28.63
C ILE A 11 -12.03 -22.52 28.83
N SER A 12 -11.32 -21.83 29.73
CA SER A 12 -11.69 -20.52 30.29
C SER A 12 -10.94 -19.34 29.67
N GLY A 13 -9.84 -19.58 28.96
CA GLY A 13 -9.07 -18.59 28.21
C GLY A 13 -7.98 -17.84 29.01
N PRO A 14 -7.25 -16.92 28.34
CA PRO A 14 -6.02 -16.28 28.83
C PRO A 14 -6.18 -15.35 30.05
N ARG A 15 -7.40 -14.84 30.29
CA ARG A 15 -7.68 -13.91 31.41
C ARG A 15 -8.35 -14.58 32.61
N SER A 16 -8.46 -15.90 32.58
CA SER A 16 -9.05 -16.68 33.67
C SER A 16 -8.16 -16.69 34.92
N ALA A 17 -8.76 -17.01 36.08
CA ALA A 17 -7.99 -17.23 37.31
C ALA A 17 -6.95 -18.36 37.13
N SER A 18 -7.34 -19.42 36.41
CA SER A 18 -6.46 -20.55 36.08
C SER A 18 -5.25 -20.14 35.25
N ALA A 19 -5.41 -19.21 34.29
CA ALA A 19 -4.30 -18.68 33.51
C ALA A 19 -3.29 -17.93 34.37
N LYS A 20 -3.78 -17.05 35.27
CA LYS A 20 -2.91 -16.32 36.20
C LYS A 20 -2.15 -17.28 37.13
N GLU A 21 -2.85 -18.24 37.71
CA GLU A 21 -2.24 -19.23 38.59
C GLU A 21 -1.22 -20.12 37.85
N MET A 22 -1.48 -20.45 36.58
CA MET A 22 -0.53 -21.20 35.76
C MET A 22 0.73 -20.38 35.46
N ILE A 23 0.59 -19.11 35.11
CA ILE A 23 1.71 -18.18 34.89
C ILE A 23 2.57 -18.06 36.16
N GLU A 24 1.94 -17.91 37.33
CA GLU A 24 2.64 -17.80 38.62
C GLU A 24 3.40 -19.07 38.99
N ARG A 25 2.90 -20.25 38.60
CA ARG A 25 3.52 -21.56 38.89
C ARG A 25 4.45 -22.06 37.79
N ALA A 26 4.52 -21.38 36.65
CA ALA A 26 5.37 -21.78 35.53
C ALA A 26 6.85 -21.47 35.81
N SER A 27 7.64 -22.51 36.05
CA SER A 27 9.06 -22.42 36.39
C SER A 27 9.99 -23.14 35.40
N SER A 28 9.44 -23.96 34.51
CA SER A 28 10.18 -24.72 33.50
C SER A 28 9.66 -24.44 32.10
N ILE A 29 10.48 -24.75 31.08
CA ILE A 29 10.11 -24.65 29.66
C ILE A 29 8.85 -25.48 29.38
N GLU A 30 8.78 -26.71 29.91
CA GLU A 30 7.61 -27.60 29.76
C GLU A 30 6.31 -26.97 30.29
N HIS A 31 6.36 -26.19 31.38
CA HIS A 31 5.15 -25.51 31.88
C HIS A 31 4.67 -24.44 30.90
N TRP A 32 5.59 -23.72 30.27
CA TRP A 32 5.28 -22.69 29.27
C TRP A 32 4.79 -23.30 27.95
N GLU A 33 5.34 -24.43 27.52
CA GLU A 33 4.84 -25.19 26.36
C GLU A 33 3.38 -25.61 26.57
N ARG A 34 3.08 -26.21 27.74
CA ARG A 34 1.70 -26.60 28.08
C ARG A 34 0.75 -25.40 28.13
N TYR A 35 1.23 -24.24 28.59
CA TYR A 35 0.41 -23.03 28.60
C TYR A 35 0.14 -22.53 27.19
N CYS A 36 1.16 -22.50 26.31
CA CYS A 36 0.99 -22.19 24.90
C CYS A 36 0.01 -23.14 24.20
N ASP A 37 0.11 -24.45 24.45
CA ASP A 37 -0.79 -25.44 23.87
C ASP A 37 -2.24 -25.22 24.33
N ALA A 38 -2.46 -24.94 25.61
CA ALA A 38 -3.78 -24.61 26.15
C ALA A 38 -4.36 -23.34 25.51
N LEU A 39 -3.56 -22.29 25.34
CA LEU A 39 -3.96 -21.06 24.66
C LEU A 39 -4.27 -21.29 23.18
N GLN A 40 -3.49 -22.13 22.49
CA GLN A 40 -3.76 -22.52 21.10
C GLN A 40 -5.05 -23.33 20.97
N GLY A 41 -5.32 -24.26 21.90
CA GLY A 41 -6.58 -24.99 21.97
C GLY A 41 -7.78 -24.05 22.12
N TYR A 42 -7.71 -23.12 23.08
CA TYR A 42 -8.75 -22.09 23.26
C TYR A 42 -8.92 -21.21 22.02
N LEU A 43 -7.81 -20.80 21.38
CA LEU A 43 -7.82 -20.02 20.15
C LEU A 43 -8.55 -20.73 19.01
N ASN A 44 -8.31 -22.03 18.83
CA ASN A 44 -8.88 -22.79 17.71
C ASN A 44 -10.36 -23.12 17.92
N GLU A 45 -10.78 -23.41 19.16
CA GLU A 45 -12.12 -23.93 19.42
C GLU A 45 -13.12 -22.88 19.90
N ARG A 46 -12.67 -21.82 20.60
CA ARG A 46 -13.56 -20.98 21.41
C ARG A 46 -13.37 -19.48 21.24
N ALA A 47 -12.21 -19.03 20.79
CA ALA A 47 -11.93 -17.60 20.68
C ALA A 47 -12.78 -16.93 19.58
N SER A 48 -13.69 -16.06 20.01
CA SER A 48 -14.51 -15.25 19.10
C SER A 48 -13.66 -14.31 18.23
N PRO A 49 -14.04 -14.06 16.96
CA PRO A 49 -13.34 -13.11 16.10
C PRO A 49 -13.24 -11.70 16.72
N GLY A 50 -12.19 -10.96 16.33
CA GLY A 50 -11.97 -9.58 16.75
C GLY A 50 -10.81 -9.40 17.74
N ARG A 51 -10.81 -8.28 18.49
CA ARG A 51 -9.65 -7.83 19.29
C ARG A 51 -9.17 -8.84 20.33
N ALA A 52 -10.07 -9.63 20.92
CA ALA A 52 -9.70 -10.65 21.90
C ALA A 52 -8.87 -11.77 21.28
N ARG A 53 -9.20 -12.16 20.03
CA ARG A 53 -8.45 -13.15 19.26
C ARG A 53 -7.06 -12.64 18.87
N VAL A 54 -6.98 -11.37 18.45
CA VAL A 54 -5.70 -10.70 18.15
C VAL A 54 -4.80 -10.71 19.39
N ALA A 55 -5.32 -10.31 20.55
CA ALA A 55 -4.56 -10.33 21.80
C ALA A 55 -4.07 -11.73 22.20
N LEU A 56 -4.78 -12.78 21.82
CA LEU A 56 -4.37 -14.16 22.10
C LEU A 56 -3.22 -14.63 21.20
N PHE A 57 -3.26 -14.30 19.90
CA PHE A 57 -2.11 -14.51 19.01
C PHE A 57 -0.85 -13.81 19.52
N ASP A 58 -1.05 -12.58 19.95
CA ASP A 58 -0.04 -11.69 20.48
C ASP A 58 0.63 -12.25 21.75
N GLU A 59 -0.18 -12.78 22.68
CA GLU A 59 0.27 -13.42 23.91
C GLU A 59 1.01 -14.74 23.65
N ILE A 60 0.47 -15.62 22.80
CA ILE A 60 1.12 -16.89 22.44
C ILE A 60 2.49 -16.62 21.81
N ALA A 61 2.56 -15.69 20.85
CA ALA A 61 3.82 -15.33 20.19
C ALA A 61 4.84 -14.72 21.18
N GLN A 62 4.37 -13.95 22.16
CA GLN A 62 5.21 -13.38 23.19
C GLN A 62 5.84 -14.46 24.08
N ILE A 63 5.05 -15.43 24.55
CA ILE A 63 5.53 -16.54 25.38
C ILE A 63 6.54 -17.40 24.61
N GLN A 64 6.23 -17.72 23.35
CA GLN A 64 7.15 -18.46 22.47
C GLN A 64 8.51 -17.77 22.34
N HIS A 65 8.52 -16.45 22.20
CA HIS A 65 9.77 -15.69 22.12
C HIS A 65 10.49 -15.59 23.48
N GLU A 66 9.81 -15.08 24.51
CA GLU A 66 10.47 -14.69 25.77
C GLU A 66 10.73 -15.85 26.72
N ARG A 67 9.86 -16.87 26.71
CA ARG A 67 9.92 -17.99 27.67
C ARG A 67 10.46 -19.25 27.03
N LEU A 68 10.15 -19.49 25.76
CA LEU A 68 10.60 -20.68 25.03
C LEU A 68 11.82 -20.43 24.15
N ALA A 69 12.19 -19.17 23.91
CA ALA A 69 13.27 -18.79 22.97
C ALA A 69 13.08 -19.37 21.56
N ASP A 70 11.83 -19.60 21.14
CA ASP A 70 11.48 -20.12 19.81
C ASP A 70 10.93 -18.98 18.94
N ASP A 71 11.85 -18.28 18.28
CA ASP A 71 11.53 -17.20 17.34
C ASP A 71 10.73 -17.68 16.13
N ASN A 72 10.95 -18.92 15.68
CA ASN A 72 10.26 -19.45 14.49
C ASN A 72 8.80 -19.73 14.79
N ALA A 73 8.50 -20.35 15.94
CA ALA A 73 7.13 -20.54 16.40
C ALA A 73 6.44 -19.20 16.65
N SER A 74 7.12 -18.25 17.30
CA SER A 74 6.61 -16.89 17.53
C SER A 74 6.22 -16.19 16.22
N MET A 75 7.11 -16.19 15.23
CA MET A 75 6.85 -15.60 13.91
C MET A 75 5.70 -16.32 13.18
N SER A 76 5.65 -17.65 13.23
CA SER A 76 4.57 -18.44 12.63
C SER A 76 3.20 -18.07 13.22
N THR A 77 3.14 -17.94 14.55
CA THR A 77 1.93 -17.51 15.28
C THR A 77 1.50 -16.11 14.86
N LEU A 78 2.43 -15.15 14.76
CA LEU A 78 2.13 -13.78 14.31
C LEU A 78 1.64 -13.74 12.87
N ILE A 79 2.25 -14.51 11.97
CA ILE A 79 1.83 -14.61 10.55
C ILE A 79 0.42 -15.20 10.46
N ARG A 80 0.11 -16.24 11.26
CA ARG A 80 -1.26 -16.78 11.33
C ARG A 80 -2.23 -15.73 11.86
N GLY A 81 -1.86 -15.00 12.91
CA GLY A 81 -2.67 -13.93 13.48
C GLY A 81 -2.97 -12.82 12.48
N LEU A 82 -1.99 -12.40 11.68
CA LEU A 82 -2.17 -11.40 10.62
C LEU A 82 -3.15 -11.84 9.53
N ARG A 83 -3.15 -13.12 9.16
CA ARG A 83 -4.12 -13.67 8.20
C ARG A 83 -5.54 -13.71 8.77
N ASP A 84 -5.68 -14.03 10.06
CA ASP A 84 -6.97 -14.13 10.75
C ASP A 84 -7.58 -12.77 11.13
N SER A 85 -6.80 -11.68 11.11
CA SER A 85 -7.19 -10.36 11.62
C SER A 85 -7.14 -9.25 10.58
N ASP A 86 -7.17 -9.60 9.29
CA ASP A 86 -7.08 -8.65 8.17
C ASP A 86 -5.87 -7.70 8.27
N GLY A 87 -4.76 -8.19 8.82
CA GLY A 87 -3.48 -7.48 8.84
C GLY A 87 -3.25 -6.48 9.98
N ASP A 88 -3.82 -6.73 11.17
CA ASP A 88 -3.67 -5.90 12.38
C ASP A 88 -2.28 -5.26 12.57
N SER A 89 -2.26 -3.94 12.76
CA SER A 89 -1.04 -3.13 12.89
C SER A 89 -0.19 -3.51 14.10
N GLY A 90 -0.81 -3.92 15.22
CA GLY A 90 -0.10 -4.33 16.43
C GLY A 90 0.70 -5.61 16.20
N LEU A 91 0.05 -6.65 15.66
CA LEU A 91 0.71 -7.90 15.32
C LEU A 91 1.82 -7.71 14.28
N ARG A 92 1.59 -6.84 13.29
CA ARG A 92 2.58 -6.56 12.23
C ARG A 92 3.82 -5.87 12.80
N MET A 93 3.64 -4.95 13.74
CA MET A 93 4.76 -4.31 14.45
C MET A 93 5.58 -5.35 15.22
N ARG A 94 4.93 -6.25 15.96
CA ARG A 94 5.66 -7.32 16.67
C ARG A 94 6.41 -8.22 15.71
N LEU A 95 5.80 -8.59 14.58
CA LEU A 95 6.49 -9.40 13.56
C LEU A 95 7.73 -8.68 13.02
N ALA A 96 7.64 -7.38 12.73
CA ALA A 96 8.80 -6.59 12.30
C ALA A 96 9.90 -6.55 13.37
N GLN A 97 9.55 -6.36 14.64
CA GLN A 97 10.51 -6.38 15.76
C GLN A 97 11.21 -7.75 15.87
N ARG A 98 10.46 -8.86 15.74
CA ARG A 98 11.03 -10.22 15.75
C ARG A 98 11.99 -10.45 14.59
N LEU A 99 11.60 -10.06 13.37
CA LEU A 99 12.44 -10.17 12.17
C LEU A 99 13.76 -9.41 12.32
N ILE A 100 13.75 -8.23 12.94
CA ILE A 100 14.97 -7.48 13.26
C ILE A 100 15.82 -8.24 14.29
N GLY A 101 15.19 -8.76 15.34
CA GLY A 101 15.87 -9.57 16.38
C GLY A 101 16.62 -10.77 15.81
N VAL A 102 16.01 -11.49 14.86
CA VAL A 102 16.64 -12.64 14.17
C VAL A 102 17.50 -12.27 12.96
N ARG A 103 17.90 -10.99 12.83
CA ARG A 103 18.80 -10.49 11.78
C ARG A 103 18.27 -10.70 10.36
N ARG A 104 16.95 -10.55 10.17
CA ARG A 104 16.26 -10.55 8.87
C ARG A 104 15.69 -9.15 8.53
N PRO A 105 16.52 -8.09 8.44
CA PRO A 105 16.04 -6.72 8.22
C PRO A 105 15.34 -6.54 6.87
N ALA A 106 15.69 -7.33 5.83
CA ALA A 106 15.03 -7.26 4.53
C ALA A 106 13.53 -7.60 4.59
N ASP A 107 13.17 -8.63 5.36
CA ASP A 107 11.78 -9.03 5.57
C ASP A 107 11.06 -8.04 6.49
N ALA A 108 11.75 -7.51 7.51
CA ALA A 108 11.19 -6.49 8.40
C ALA A 108 10.81 -5.20 7.66
N ILE A 109 11.65 -4.77 6.70
CA ILE A 109 11.38 -3.60 5.85
C ILE A 109 10.02 -3.71 5.17
N GLN A 110 9.66 -4.88 4.63
CA GLN A 110 8.36 -5.07 3.96
C GLN A 110 7.21 -4.86 4.94
N GLN A 111 7.31 -5.39 6.16
CA GLN A 111 6.27 -5.24 7.18
C GLN A 111 6.14 -3.80 7.68
N LEU A 112 7.27 -3.12 7.91
CA LEU A 112 7.31 -1.72 8.34
C LEU A 112 6.73 -0.78 7.28
N GLN A 113 7.01 -1.03 6.00
CA GLN A 113 6.44 -0.26 4.90
C GLN A 113 4.92 -0.38 4.84
N ILE A 114 4.38 -1.57 5.17
CA ILE A 114 2.93 -1.77 5.29
C ILE A 114 2.34 -0.96 6.44
N LEU A 115 2.97 -1.00 7.61
CA LEU A 115 2.55 -0.18 8.76
C LEU A 115 2.51 1.31 8.43
N LEU A 116 3.49 1.83 7.70
CA LEU A 116 3.54 3.26 7.36
C LEU A 116 2.42 3.72 6.43
N LEU A 117 1.67 2.82 5.81
CA LEU A 117 0.54 3.21 4.96
C LEU A 117 -0.75 3.32 5.74
N ASP A 118 -0.90 2.52 6.78
CA ASP A 118 -2.03 2.60 7.69
C ASP A 118 -1.80 3.72 8.72
N GLU A 119 -0.58 3.82 9.25
CA GLU A 119 -0.21 4.73 10.35
C GLU A 119 1.15 5.43 10.09
N ALA A 120 1.17 6.33 9.11
CA ALA A 120 2.36 7.11 8.76
C ALA A 120 2.86 8.03 9.89
N SER A 121 2.02 8.36 10.87
CA SER A 121 2.35 9.24 11.99
C SER A 121 3.16 8.57 13.10
N ARG A 122 3.36 7.24 13.04
CA ARG A 122 4.09 6.51 14.09
C ARG A 122 5.60 6.62 13.87
N GLY A 123 6.26 7.54 14.58
CA GLY A 123 7.71 7.75 14.44
C GLY A 123 8.56 6.52 14.78
N GLU A 124 8.12 5.64 15.69
CA GLU A 124 8.80 4.37 15.96
C GLU A 124 9.00 3.53 14.69
N THR A 125 7.98 3.45 13.83
CA THR A 125 8.02 2.69 12.57
C THR A 125 9.08 3.25 11.62
N TRP A 126 9.14 4.58 11.47
CA TRP A 126 10.16 5.25 10.66
C TRP A 126 11.58 5.01 11.16
N ARG A 127 11.78 5.08 12.48
CA ARG A 127 13.08 4.85 13.11
C ARG A 127 13.56 3.41 12.94
N MET A 128 12.66 2.44 13.11
CA MET A 128 12.97 1.03 12.83
C MET A 128 13.30 0.80 11.35
N LEU A 129 12.57 1.45 10.44
CA LEU A 129 12.81 1.36 9.01
C LEU A 129 14.19 1.93 8.63
N ALA A 130 14.54 3.11 9.16
CA ALA A 130 15.86 3.72 8.98
C ALA A 130 16.97 2.79 9.47
N ARG A 131 16.80 2.18 10.66
CA ARG A 131 17.76 1.20 11.20
C ARG A 131 17.94 0.00 10.27
N CYS A 132 16.85 -0.59 9.77
CA CYS A 132 16.93 -1.74 8.87
C CYS A 132 17.67 -1.40 7.58
N TYR A 133 17.44 -0.21 7.01
CA TYR A 133 18.18 0.24 5.83
C TYR A 133 19.66 0.46 6.12
N GLY A 134 20.00 1.04 7.28
CA GLY A 134 21.38 1.20 7.72
C GLY A 134 22.12 -0.15 7.87
N GLU A 135 21.47 -1.15 8.48
CA GLU A 135 22.02 -2.50 8.64
C GLU A 135 22.29 -3.20 7.28
N LEU A 136 21.54 -2.84 6.24
CA LEU A 136 21.73 -3.33 4.87
C LEU A 136 22.66 -2.45 4.00
N GLY A 137 23.25 -1.38 4.55
CA GLY A 137 24.08 -0.44 3.79
C GLY A 137 23.30 0.43 2.78
N ARG A 138 21.97 0.46 2.88
CA ARG A 138 21.07 1.24 2.02
C ARG A 138 20.95 2.68 2.52
N HIS A 139 22.06 3.42 2.45
CA HIS A 139 22.19 4.75 3.06
C HIS A 139 21.17 5.77 2.55
N ARG A 140 20.84 5.74 1.26
CA ARG A 140 19.86 6.68 0.71
C ARG A 140 18.49 6.48 1.34
N GLU A 141 18.04 5.24 1.44
CA GLU A 141 16.74 4.85 2.00
C GLU A 141 16.69 5.06 3.52
N GLN A 142 17.81 4.85 4.21
CA GLN A 142 17.96 5.21 5.61
C GLN A 142 17.68 6.71 5.83
N LEU A 143 18.32 7.58 5.04
CA LEU A 143 18.14 9.03 5.15
C LEU A 143 16.70 9.45 4.78
N LEU A 144 16.10 8.83 3.76
CA LEU A 144 14.69 9.06 3.42
C LEU A 144 13.75 8.68 4.58
N ALA A 145 14.00 7.57 5.27
CA ALA A 145 13.22 7.19 6.45
C ALA A 145 13.41 8.17 7.61
N LEU A 146 14.63 8.69 7.83
CA LEU A 146 14.89 9.74 8.84
C LEU A 146 14.19 11.07 8.49
N HIS A 147 14.04 11.41 7.21
CA HIS A 147 13.25 12.56 6.80
C HIS A 147 11.77 12.44 7.20
N GLY A 148 11.23 11.22 7.26
CA GLY A 148 9.91 10.96 7.83
C GLY A 148 9.81 11.44 9.28
N LEU A 149 10.83 11.18 10.10
CA LEU A 149 10.88 11.66 11.48
C LEU A 149 10.95 13.20 11.58
N VAL A 150 11.64 13.86 10.64
CA VAL A 150 11.68 15.32 10.58
C VAL A 150 10.31 15.88 10.22
N ALA A 151 9.61 15.25 9.26
CA ALA A 151 8.27 15.66 8.86
C ALA A 151 7.24 15.52 10.00
N LEU A 152 7.44 14.57 10.90
CA LEU A 152 6.64 14.38 12.11
C LEU A 152 7.09 15.24 13.31
N ASP A 153 8.17 16.01 13.16
CA ASP A 153 8.85 16.72 14.25
C ASP A 153 9.31 15.81 15.41
N GLU A 154 9.55 14.52 15.14
CA GLU A 154 10.03 13.51 16.09
C GLU A 154 11.52 13.15 15.92
N ALA A 155 12.20 13.80 14.97
CA ALA A 155 13.63 13.57 14.71
C ALA A 155 14.50 14.08 15.86
N ARG A 156 15.35 13.21 16.40
CA ARG A 156 16.34 13.51 17.42
C ARG A 156 17.50 14.34 16.86
N PRO A 157 18.28 15.06 17.69
CA PRO A 157 19.38 15.90 17.22
C PRO A 157 20.43 15.16 16.38
N ASP A 158 20.81 13.95 16.78
CA ASP A 158 21.74 13.08 16.04
C ASP A 158 21.17 12.60 14.70
N GLU A 159 19.86 12.31 14.65
CA GLU A 159 19.14 11.98 13.42
C GLU A 159 19.09 13.20 12.47
N ARG A 160 18.91 14.41 13.00
CA ARG A 160 18.94 15.67 12.21
C ARG A 160 20.34 15.96 11.67
N GLU A 161 21.39 15.71 12.46
CA GLU A 161 22.78 15.88 12.04
C GLU A 161 23.15 14.98 10.86
N GLN A 162 22.70 13.71 10.87
CA GLN A 162 22.89 12.80 9.73
C GLN A 162 22.27 13.33 8.44
N LEU A 163 21.13 14.03 8.54
CA LEU A 163 20.45 14.62 7.38
C LEU A 163 21.15 15.88 6.85
N HIS A 164 21.87 16.63 7.69
CA HIS A 164 22.60 17.83 7.24
C HIS A 164 23.72 17.50 6.24
N VAL A 165 24.27 16.30 6.29
CA VAL A 165 25.28 15.81 5.33
C VAL A 165 24.64 15.41 3.99
N TRP A 166 23.34 15.12 3.99
CA TRP A 166 22.64 14.68 2.79
C TRP A 166 22.35 15.83 1.84
N ARG A 167 22.97 15.81 0.67
CA ARG A 167 22.57 16.65 -0.46
C ARG A 167 21.65 15.86 -1.37
N SER A 168 20.37 16.21 -1.35
CA SER A 168 19.43 15.66 -2.33
C SER A 168 19.88 16.04 -3.74
N HIS A 169 20.17 15.02 -4.55
CA HIS A 169 20.55 15.18 -5.95
C HIS A 169 19.36 15.61 -6.84
N THR A 170 18.19 15.85 -6.24
CA THR A 170 16.96 16.25 -6.95
C THR A 170 17.09 17.59 -7.68
N HIS A 171 18.06 18.43 -7.32
CA HIS A 171 18.35 19.69 -8.02
C HIS A 171 18.82 19.50 -9.47
N GLY A 172 19.23 18.27 -9.86
CA GLY A 172 19.68 17.92 -11.21
C GLY A 172 18.67 17.15 -12.06
N ILE A 173 17.42 16.95 -11.58
CA ILE A 173 16.40 16.23 -12.33
C ILE A 173 16.04 17.06 -13.58
N ARG A 174 16.36 16.51 -14.75
CA ARG A 174 16.03 17.14 -16.04
C ARG A 174 14.53 16.97 -16.35
N PRO A 175 13.92 17.86 -17.15
CA PRO A 175 12.62 17.58 -17.74
C PRO A 175 12.62 16.20 -18.42
N GLY A 176 11.56 15.42 -18.18
CA GLY A 176 11.46 14.03 -18.64
C GLY A 176 12.41 13.04 -17.98
N ALA A 177 13.03 13.35 -16.85
CA ALA A 177 13.87 12.38 -16.13
C ALA A 177 13.06 11.33 -15.36
N LEU A 178 11.79 11.61 -15.05
CA LEU A 178 10.87 10.68 -14.40
C LEU A 178 10.14 9.82 -15.45
N VAL A 179 10.93 8.97 -16.13
CA VAL A 179 10.48 8.07 -17.21
C VAL A 179 10.08 6.68 -16.70
N PRO A 180 9.34 5.88 -17.50
CA PRO A 180 8.98 4.50 -17.19
C PRO A 180 10.05 3.65 -16.51
N GLY A 181 11.32 3.75 -16.96
CA GLY A 181 12.44 3.01 -16.37
C GLY A 181 12.79 3.42 -14.94
N ALA A 182 12.64 4.71 -14.58
CA ALA A 182 12.89 5.19 -13.23
C ALA A 182 11.82 4.70 -12.23
N TRP A 183 10.61 4.36 -12.71
CA TRP A 183 9.53 3.88 -11.85
C TRP A 183 9.76 2.48 -11.31
N VAL A 184 10.50 1.63 -12.03
CA VAL A 184 10.78 0.26 -11.60
C VAL A 184 11.50 0.26 -10.24
N GLU A 185 12.38 1.23 -10.01
CA GLU A 185 13.10 1.37 -8.73
C GLU A 185 12.19 1.79 -7.56
N LEU A 186 11.03 2.39 -7.84
CA LEU A 186 10.04 2.83 -6.83
C LEU A 186 8.98 1.74 -6.55
N GLN A 187 9.01 0.62 -7.25
CA GLN A 187 8.06 -0.48 -7.07
C GLN A 187 8.41 -1.37 -5.88
N LEU A 188 7.36 -1.90 -5.24
CA LEU A 188 7.48 -2.81 -4.11
C LEU A 188 7.03 -4.23 -4.45
N GLY A 189 6.03 -4.36 -5.32
CA GLY A 189 5.52 -5.65 -5.78
C GLY A 189 6.29 -6.26 -6.95
N GLY A 190 7.45 -5.69 -7.34
CA GLY A 190 8.32 -6.22 -8.40
C GLY A 190 7.61 -6.43 -9.74
N ASP A 191 7.93 -7.54 -10.41
CA ASP A 191 7.41 -7.88 -11.74
C ASP A 191 5.87 -7.94 -11.80
N PRO A 192 5.15 -8.56 -10.83
CA PRO A 192 3.69 -8.50 -10.78
C PRO A 192 3.13 -7.07 -10.79
N GLN A 193 3.76 -6.16 -10.04
CA GLN A 193 3.30 -4.77 -9.98
C GLN A 193 3.55 -4.05 -11.31
N THR A 194 4.72 -4.26 -11.95
CA THR A 194 5.00 -3.73 -13.29
C THR A 194 3.98 -4.23 -14.30
N ALA A 195 3.70 -5.54 -14.30
CA ALA A 195 2.77 -6.15 -15.24
C ALA A 195 1.38 -5.51 -15.12
N VAL A 196 0.83 -5.43 -13.91
CA VAL A 196 -0.50 -4.83 -13.71
C VAL A 196 -0.51 -3.34 -14.01
N GLY A 197 0.55 -2.61 -13.64
CA GLY A 197 0.69 -1.19 -13.99
C GLY A 197 0.65 -0.95 -15.50
N ASN A 198 1.37 -1.76 -16.27
CA ASN A 198 1.38 -1.69 -17.74
C ASN A 198 0.02 -2.04 -18.34
N LEU A 199 -0.67 -3.03 -17.77
CA LEU A 199 -2.03 -3.39 -18.20
C LEU A 199 -3.02 -2.26 -17.92
N LEU A 200 -2.96 -1.62 -16.76
CA LEU A 200 -3.79 -0.47 -16.42
C LEU A 200 -3.55 0.68 -17.40
N ALA A 201 -2.29 1.01 -17.66
CA ALA A 201 -1.92 2.03 -18.64
C ALA A 201 -2.49 1.74 -20.04
N ALA A 202 -2.52 0.46 -20.44
CA ALA A 202 -3.06 0.04 -21.73
C ALA A 202 -4.59 0.14 -21.82
N ILE A 203 -5.31 0.03 -20.70
CA ILE A 203 -6.78 0.13 -20.67
C ILE A 203 -7.33 1.51 -20.36
N CYS A 204 -6.50 2.47 -19.90
CA CYS A 204 -6.94 3.82 -19.51
C CYS A 204 -7.88 4.49 -20.53
N ASP A 205 -7.51 4.48 -21.81
CA ASP A 205 -8.33 5.04 -22.90
C ASP A 205 -9.71 4.35 -23.00
N GLY A 206 -9.79 3.07 -22.64
CA GLY A 206 -11.01 2.27 -22.68
C GLY A 206 -11.92 2.45 -21.46
N LEU A 207 -11.40 3.00 -20.36
CA LEU A 207 -12.15 3.08 -19.10
C LEU A 207 -13.39 3.96 -19.19
N GLY A 208 -13.42 4.96 -20.08
CA GLY A 208 -14.60 5.80 -20.30
C GLY A 208 -15.85 5.03 -20.73
N LYS A 209 -15.69 3.80 -21.25
CA LYS A 209 -16.81 2.90 -21.59
C LYS A 209 -17.31 2.07 -20.40
N LEU A 210 -16.48 1.84 -19.39
CA LEU A 210 -16.89 1.20 -18.13
C LEU A 210 -17.45 2.23 -17.14
N ARG A 211 -16.78 3.37 -17.05
CA ARG A 211 -17.12 4.49 -16.17
C ARG A 211 -16.95 5.78 -16.99
N PRO A 212 -18.04 6.37 -17.49
CA PRO A 212 -18.00 7.69 -18.10
C PRO A 212 -17.43 8.73 -17.11
N PRO A 213 -16.64 9.70 -17.58
CA PRO A 213 -16.13 10.75 -16.71
C PRO A 213 -17.26 11.63 -16.17
N ASP A 214 -17.16 12.02 -14.90
CA ASP A 214 -18.16 12.87 -14.25
C ASP A 214 -17.51 14.00 -13.44
N LEU A 215 -17.36 15.16 -14.09
CA LEU A 215 -16.85 16.37 -13.43
C LEU A 215 -17.82 16.95 -12.40
N SER A 216 -19.11 16.60 -12.47
CA SER A 216 -20.13 17.15 -11.57
C SER A 216 -19.97 16.67 -10.14
N VAL A 217 -19.42 15.46 -9.94
CA VAL A 217 -19.01 14.93 -8.62
C VAL A 217 -18.01 15.87 -7.93
N TRP A 218 -17.23 16.59 -8.72
CA TRP A 218 -16.22 17.55 -8.26
C TRP A 218 -16.73 19.00 -8.23
N GLY A 219 -18.00 19.23 -8.56
CA GLY A 219 -18.61 20.56 -8.54
C GLY A 219 -18.02 21.50 -9.59
N VAL A 220 -17.38 20.96 -10.63
CA VAL A 220 -16.80 21.71 -11.75
C VAL A 220 -17.43 21.26 -13.07
N ALA A 221 -17.38 22.13 -14.06
CA ALA A 221 -17.79 21.85 -15.42
C ALA A 221 -16.66 22.20 -16.40
N SER A 222 -16.79 21.80 -17.66
CA SER A 222 -15.76 22.04 -18.69
C SER A 222 -15.41 23.53 -18.87
N ARG A 223 -16.32 24.46 -18.52
CA ARG A 223 -16.07 25.90 -18.55
C ARG A 223 -15.15 26.39 -17.44
N ASP A 224 -15.04 25.64 -16.34
CA ASP A 224 -14.23 25.99 -15.17
C ASP A 224 -12.77 25.54 -15.36
N ARG A 225 -12.43 24.99 -16.53
CA ARG A 225 -11.09 24.56 -16.89
C ARG A 225 -10.14 25.75 -16.88
N ILE A 226 -9.05 25.61 -16.14
CA ILE A 226 -7.95 26.58 -16.15
C ILE A 226 -7.20 26.48 -17.48
N ALA A 227 -7.19 27.59 -18.23
CA ALA A 227 -6.55 27.65 -19.53
C ALA A 227 -5.05 27.26 -19.48
N PRO A 228 -4.55 26.60 -20.54
CA PRO A 228 -3.12 26.36 -20.72
C PRO A 228 -2.30 27.64 -20.59
N ARG A 229 -1.16 27.56 -19.87
CA ARG A 229 -0.23 28.68 -19.67
C ARG A 229 -0.85 29.93 -19.01
N SER A 230 -1.93 29.78 -18.26
CA SER A 230 -2.44 30.87 -17.44
C SER A 230 -1.54 31.14 -16.24
N ASP A 231 -1.59 32.38 -15.72
CA ASP A 231 -0.84 32.80 -14.54
C ASP A 231 -1.44 32.29 -13.22
N HIS A 232 -2.42 31.38 -13.28
CA HIS A 232 -3.02 30.79 -12.08
C HIS A 232 -1.95 29.99 -11.30
N PRO A 233 -1.72 30.22 -9.99
CA PRO A 233 -0.60 29.63 -9.26
C PRO A 233 -0.55 28.09 -9.34
N LEU A 234 -1.71 27.44 -9.17
CA LEU A 234 -1.79 25.98 -9.28
C LEU A 234 -1.55 25.47 -10.71
N ARG A 235 -1.87 26.27 -11.74
CA ARG A 235 -1.59 25.90 -13.12
C ARG A 235 -0.09 25.94 -13.40
N VAL A 236 0.57 27.01 -12.97
CA VAL A 236 2.03 27.17 -13.08
C VAL A 236 2.75 26.01 -12.35
N LEU A 237 2.27 25.63 -11.17
CA LEU A 237 2.79 24.49 -10.43
C LEU A 237 2.65 23.18 -11.22
N VAL A 238 1.45 22.89 -11.74
CA VAL A 238 1.17 21.68 -12.52
C VAL A 238 2.00 21.63 -13.79
N ASP A 239 2.04 22.73 -14.56
CA ASP A 239 2.80 22.79 -15.81
C ASP A 239 4.30 22.58 -15.54
N ARG A 240 4.85 23.22 -14.49
CA ARG A 240 6.25 23.03 -14.07
C ARG A 240 6.53 21.57 -13.70
N LEU A 241 5.70 20.98 -12.84
CA LEU A 241 5.91 19.61 -12.38
C LEU A 241 5.71 18.59 -13.49
N GLY A 242 4.71 18.80 -14.37
CA GLY A 242 4.40 17.93 -15.51
C GLY A 242 5.58 17.76 -16.47
N THR A 243 6.44 18.79 -16.60
CA THR A 243 7.65 18.68 -17.43
C THR A 243 8.60 17.57 -16.96
N PHE A 244 8.69 17.27 -15.66
CA PHE A 244 9.57 16.21 -15.15
C PHE A 244 9.08 14.81 -15.56
N PHE A 245 7.77 14.66 -15.74
CA PHE A 245 7.10 13.42 -16.14
C PHE A 245 6.93 13.27 -17.65
N ALA A 246 7.38 14.26 -18.45
CA ALA A 246 7.12 14.34 -19.89
C ALA A 246 5.62 14.23 -20.25
N LEU A 247 4.76 14.80 -19.39
CA LEU A 247 3.32 14.80 -19.63
C LEU A 247 2.96 15.85 -20.69
N GLU A 248 2.06 15.47 -21.59
CA GLU A 248 1.38 16.41 -22.50
C GLU A 248 0.44 17.34 -21.71
N GLU A 249 -0.19 18.29 -22.40
CA GLU A 249 -1.14 19.23 -21.77
C GLU A 249 -2.30 18.50 -21.07
N LEU A 250 -2.36 18.65 -19.75
CA LEU A 250 -3.47 18.18 -18.92
C LEU A 250 -4.56 19.25 -18.83
N ASP A 251 -5.80 18.78 -18.69
CA ASP A 251 -6.90 19.64 -18.27
C ASP A 251 -6.81 19.83 -16.75
N VAL A 252 -6.85 21.06 -16.27
CA VAL A 252 -6.71 21.40 -14.84
C VAL A 252 -7.94 22.16 -14.37
N TYR A 253 -8.49 21.77 -13.23
CA TYR A 253 -9.64 22.42 -12.59
C TYR A 253 -9.36 22.69 -11.12
N VAL A 254 -10.02 23.70 -10.56
CA VAL A 254 -10.03 23.95 -9.10
C VAL A 254 -11.44 23.69 -8.57
N HIS A 255 -11.56 22.84 -7.55
CA HIS A 255 -12.82 22.57 -6.89
C HIS A 255 -12.85 23.07 -5.44
N ARG A 256 -14.06 23.16 -4.87
CA ARG A 256 -14.30 23.67 -3.50
C ARG A 256 -14.90 22.63 -2.55
N HIS A 257 -15.03 21.38 -2.98
CA HIS A 257 -15.54 20.30 -2.11
C HIS A 257 -14.65 20.09 -0.89
N GLN A 258 -15.26 20.19 0.29
CA GLN A 258 -14.59 19.93 1.55
C GLN A 258 -14.35 18.42 1.71
N GLY A 259 -13.17 18.04 2.22
CA GLY A 259 -12.79 16.65 2.44
C GLY A 259 -12.34 15.88 1.19
N GLN A 260 -12.42 16.47 0.00
CA GLN A 260 -11.82 15.90 -1.20
C GLN A 260 -10.41 16.47 -1.42
N GLY A 261 -9.45 15.57 -1.65
CA GLY A 261 -8.06 15.88 -1.99
C GLY A 261 -7.86 16.15 -3.48
N VAL A 262 -6.61 16.03 -3.93
CA VAL A 262 -6.28 16.06 -5.35
C VAL A 262 -6.93 14.86 -6.05
N GLY A 263 -7.74 15.14 -7.07
CA GLY A 263 -8.47 14.16 -7.85
C GLY A 263 -7.95 14.02 -9.28
N ILE A 264 -8.27 12.88 -9.91
CA ILE A 264 -8.03 12.64 -11.33
C ILE A 264 -9.34 12.12 -11.92
N GLU A 265 -9.74 12.63 -13.09
CA GLU A 265 -10.91 12.13 -13.82
C GLU A 265 -10.54 11.70 -15.24
N ASN A 266 -11.19 10.62 -15.72
CA ASN A 266 -10.85 10.00 -17.00
C ASN A 266 -11.57 10.65 -18.19
N THR A 267 -11.34 11.94 -18.38
CA THR A 267 -11.77 12.66 -19.59
C THR A 267 -10.88 12.29 -20.78
N SER A 268 -11.15 12.85 -21.97
CA SER A 268 -10.39 12.51 -23.21
C SER A 268 -8.89 12.74 -23.08
N ARG A 269 -8.51 13.75 -22.29
CA ARG A 269 -7.20 13.89 -21.64
C ARG A 269 -7.43 13.75 -20.14
N PRO A 270 -6.59 13.07 -19.36
CA PRO A 270 -6.77 13.01 -17.91
C PRO A 270 -6.92 14.42 -17.32
N SER A 271 -8.01 14.63 -16.58
CA SER A 271 -8.28 15.89 -15.88
C SER A 271 -7.70 15.82 -14.48
N LEU A 272 -6.89 16.82 -14.11
CA LEU A 272 -6.40 16.99 -12.76
C LEU A 272 -7.30 17.98 -12.00
N LEU A 273 -7.80 17.55 -10.85
CA LEU A 273 -8.79 18.27 -10.05
C LEU A 273 -8.11 18.67 -8.74
N LEU A 274 -7.91 19.96 -8.55
CA LEU A 274 -7.15 20.49 -7.42
C LEU A 274 -8.10 21.16 -6.41
N PRO A 275 -8.01 20.85 -5.12
CA PRO A 275 -8.80 21.56 -4.13
C PRO A 275 -8.29 22.98 -3.95
N ILE A 276 -9.19 23.94 -3.71
CA ILE A 276 -8.81 25.35 -3.53
C ILE A 276 -7.84 25.56 -2.36
N TRP A 277 -7.98 24.80 -1.27
CA TRP A 277 -7.11 24.86 -0.09
C TRP A 277 -5.67 24.42 -0.38
N LEU A 278 -5.41 23.74 -1.51
CA LEU A 278 -4.06 23.36 -1.90
C LEU A 278 -3.15 24.57 -2.02
N GLY A 279 -3.67 25.71 -2.49
CA GLY A 279 -2.91 26.95 -2.62
C GLY A 279 -2.45 27.56 -1.28
N GLU A 280 -3.08 27.16 -0.17
CA GLU A 280 -2.78 27.65 1.18
C GLU A 280 -1.70 26.81 1.89
N LEU A 281 -1.39 25.62 1.36
CA LEU A 281 -0.39 24.74 1.96
C LEU A 281 1.04 25.25 1.74
N PRO A 282 2.00 24.86 2.60
CA PRO A 282 3.42 25.06 2.34
C PRO A 282 3.85 24.52 0.96
N PRO A 283 4.77 25.17 0.24
CA PRO A 283 5.14 24.78 -1.12
C PRO A 283 5.59 23.31 -1.26
N SER A 284 6.25 22.75 -0.25
CA SER A 284 6.66 21.34 -0.22
C SER A 284 5.46 20.39 -0.23
N GLN A 285 4.40 20.69 0.52
CA GLN A 285 3.19 19.89 0.56
C GLN A 285 2.40 20.00 -0.75
N GLN A 286 2.34 21.21 -1.34
CA GLN A 286 1.74 21.41 -2.67
C GLN A 286 2.44 20.54 -3.72
N VAL A 287 3.77 20.60 -3.75
CA VAL A 287 4.59 19.81 -4.67
C VAL A 287 4.34 18.32 -4.45
N PHE A 288 4.33 17.84 -3.21
CA PHE A 288 4.11 16.43 -2.90
C PHE A 288 2.76 15.93 -3.44
N LEU A 289 1.65 16.59 -3.08
CA LEU A 289 0.30 16.18 -3.46
C LEU A 289 0.08 16.21 -4.98
N VAL A 290 0.59 17.24 -5.67
CA VAL A 290 0.47 17.35 -7.12
C VAL A 290 1.36 16.31 -7.82
N THR A 291 2.59 16.11 -7.35
CA THR A 291 3.54 15.15 -7.94
C THR A 291 3.01 13.73 -7.86
N GLN A 292 2.36 13.34 -6.75
CA GLN A 292 1.73 12.03 -6.60
C GLN A 292 0.65 11.78 -7.67
N ALA A 293 -0.22 12.77 -7.90
CA ALA A 293 -1.24 12.66 -8.93
C ALA A 293 -0.64 12.60 -10.36
N LEU A 294 0.37 13.43 -10.63
CA LEU A 294 1.09 13.41 -11.91
C LEU A 294 1.81 12.08 -12.15
N ALA A 295 2.37 11.45 -11.11
CA ALA A 295 2.98 10.13 -11.21
C ALA A 295 1.97 9.05 -11.62
N HIS A 296 0.76 9.10 -11.06
CA HIS A 296 -0.32 8.20 -11.46
C HIS A 296 -0.79 8.43 -12.90
N ILE A 297 -0.86 9.69 -13.35
CA ILE A 297 -1.20 10.03 -14.74
C ILE A 297 -0.11 9.51 -15.68
N ALA A 298 1.15 9.83 -15.41
CA ALA A 298 2.31 9.45 -16.24
C ALA A 298 2.46 7.94 -16.39
N ARG A 299 2.14 7.19 -15.32
CA ARG A 299 2.19 5.72 -15.32
C ARG A 299 0.93 5.06 -15.83
N GLY A 300 -0.15 5.82 -16.08
CA GLY A 300 -1.46 5.25 -16.41
C GLY A 300 -2.06 4.40 -15.28
N THR A 301 -1.70 4.67 -14.01
CA THR A 301 -2.21 3.94 -12.84
C THR A 301 -3.25 4.73 -12.06
N TYR A 302 -3.65 5.92 -12.53
CA TYR A 302 -4.72 6.72 -11.96
C TYR A 302 -6.11 6.05 -11.83
N PRO A 303 -6.46 4.95 -12.55
CA PRO A 303 -7.73 4.25 -12.32
C PRO A 303 -7.93 3.76 -10.88
N VAL A 304 -6.83 3.61 -10.12
CA VAL A 304 -6.87 3.30 -8.69
C VAL A 304 -7.63 4.35 -7.86
N HIS A 305 -7.67 5.60 -8.30
CA HIS A 305 -8.41 6.70 -7.66
C HIS A 305 -9.87 6.77 -8.10
N LEU A 306 -10.19 6.13 -9.22
CA LEU A 306 -11.53 6.15 -9.79
C LEU A 306 -12.37 5.04 -9.16
N MET A 307 -11.84 3.83 -9.10
CA MET A 307 -12.65 2.64 -8.82
C MET A 307 -12.38 2.07 -7.43
N PRO A 308 -13.41 1.60 -6.71
CA PRO A 308 -13.21 0.77 -5.53
C PRO A 308 -12.33 -0.46 -5.85
N PRO A 309 -11.58 -1.01 -4.88
CA PRO A 309 -10.62 -2.10 -5.13
C PRO A 309 -11.22 -3.29 -5.88
N ARG A 310 -12.44 -3.70 -5.51
CA ARG A 310 -13.15 -4.79 -6.18
C ARG A 310 -13.47 -4.48 -7.65
N GLU A 311 -13.89 -3.26 -7.96
CA GLU A 311 -14.18 -2.86 -9.34
C GLU A 311 -12.91 -2.78 -10.18
N LEU A 312 -11.81 -2.28 -9.61
CA LEU A 312 -10.51 -2.25 -10.25
C LEU A 312 -10.02 -3.68 -10.57
N ALA A 313 -10.14 -4.61 -9.62
CA ALA A 313 -9.79 -6.01 -9.84
C ALA A 313 -10.63 -6.66 -10.95
N LEU A 314 -11.93 -6.35 -11.02
CA LEU A 314 -12.79 -6.80 -12.12
C LEU A 314 -12.37 -6.20 -13.47
N ALA A 315 -11.96 -4.94 -13.51
CA ALA A 315 -11.45 -4.30 -14.72
C ALA A 315 -10.13 -4.93 -15.19
N VAL A 316 -9.20 -5.22 -14.26
CA VAL A 316 -7.95 -5.93 -14.54
C VAL A 316 -8.22 -7.35 -15.04
N ALA A 317 -9.08 -8.10 -14.37
CA ALA A 317 -9.45 -9.46 -14.77
C ALA A 317 -10.12 -9.49 -16.15
N ALA A 318 -11.04 -8.56 -16.43
CA ALA A 318 -11.67 -8.43 -17.73
C ALA A 318 -10.66 -8.04 -18.84
N ALA A 319 -9.68 -7.19 -18.53
CA ALA A 319 -8.61 -6.84 -19.46
C ALA A 319 -7.73 -8.06 -19.79
N ILE A 320 -7.36 -8.87 -18.79
CA ILE A 320 -6.60 -10.12 -19.02
C ILE A 320 -7.41 -11.10 -19.85
N ARG A 321 -8.70 -11.23 -19.52
CA ARG A 321 -9.63 -12.13 -20.21
C ARG A 321 -9.79 -11.82 -21.71
N SER A 322 -9.54 -10.57 -22.11
CA SER A 322 -9.55 -10.18 -23.53
C SER A 322 -8.48 -10.89 -24.38
N ALA A 323 -7.40 -11.37 -23.76
CA ALA A 323 -6.33 -12.13 -24.40
C ALA A 323 -6.27 -13.60 -23.93
N VAL A 324 -6.76 -13.89 -22.73
CA VAL A 324 -6.75 -15.23 -22.12
C VAL A 324 -8.17 -15.63 -21.71
N PRO A 325 -8.95 -16.29 -22.59
CA PRO A 325 -10.31 -16.72 -22.29
C PRO A 325 -10.38 -17.56 -21.01
N GLY A 326 -11.42 -17.35 -20.21
CA GLY A 326 -11.61 -18.09 -18.95
C GLY A 326 -10.86 -17.48 -17.74
N TYR A 327 -9.97 -16.51 -17.94
CA TYR A 327 -9.32 -15.83 -16.82
C TYR A 327 -10.35 -15.13 -15.91
N GLY A 328 -10.10 -15.14 -14.59
CA GLY A 328 -10.93 -14.46 -13.59
C GLY A 328 -12.24 -15.16 -13.22
N SER A 329 -12.52 -16.37 -13.72
CA SER A 329 -13.80 -17.07 -13.49
C SER A 329 -14.10 -17.39 -12.00
N LYS A 330 -13.09 -17.32 -11.12
CA LYS A 330 -13.27 -17.42 -9.66
C LYS A 330 -13.68 -16.09 -9.01
N LEU A 331 -13.44 -14.96 -9.67
CA LEU A 331 -13.67 -13.61 -9.14
C LEU A 331 -15.10 -13.12 -9.41
N ALA A 332 -15.66 -13.45 -10.58
CA ALA A 332 -17.02 -13.12 -10.97
C ALA A 332 -17.53 -14.08 -12.06
N ALA A 333 -18.84 -14.04 -12.31
CA ALA A 333 -19.48 -14.81 -13.37
C ALA A 333 -18.85 -14.50 -14.75
N PRO A 334 -18.64 -15.52 -15.61
CA PRO A 334 -18.04 -15.36 -16.94
C PRO A 334 -18.67 -14.23 -17.77
N GLU A 335 -20.00 -14.15 -17.77
CA GLU A 335 -20.77 -13.19 -18.58
C GLU A 335 -20.44 -11.74 -18.19
N VAL A 336 -20.30 -11.47 -16.89
CA VAL A 336 -19.95 -10.14 -16.36
C VAL A 336 -18.55 -9.73 -16.81
N LEU A 337 -17.60 -10.66 -16.80
CA LEU A 337 -16.22 -10.39 -17.22
C LEU A 337 -16.11 -10.23 -18.74
N ASP A 338 -16.83 -11.04 -19.50
CA ASP A 338 -16.88 -10.97 -20.97
C ASP A 338 -17.53 -9.65 -21.44
N ASP A 339 -18.59 -9.20 -20.77
CA ASP A 339 -19.21 -7.90 -21.03
C ASP A 339 -18.25 -6.74 -20.78
N ARG A 340 -17.56 -6.75 -19.63
CA ARG A 340 -16.55 -5.74 -19.30
C ARG A 340 -15.38 -5.76 -20.28
N ALA A 341 -14.90 -6.93 -20.67
CA ALA A 341 -13.82 -7.07 -21.65
C ALA A 341 -14.21 -6.46 -23.00
N ARG A 342 -15.45 -6.71 -23.46
CA ARG A 342 -15.99 -6.11 -24.70
C ARG A 342 -16.09 -4.58 -24.61
N LEU A 343 -16.54 -4.05 -23.47
CA LEU A 343 -16.63 -2.60 -23.26
C LEU A 343 -15.24 -1.93 -23.28
N LEU A 344 -14.27 -2.52 -22.59
CA LEU A 344 -12.88 -2.06 -22.59
C LEU A 344 -12.30 -2.03 -24.02
N LEU A 345 -12.39 -3.15 -24.75
CA LEU A 345 -11.87 -3.25 -26.12
C LEU A 345 -12.52 -2.28 -27.11
N ARG A 346 -13.79 -1.93 -26.89
CA ARG A 346 -14.51 -0.92 -27.68
C ARG A 346 -13.98 0.49 -27.42
N GLY A 347 -13.57 0.79 -26.19
CA GLY A 347 -13.01 2.10 -25.84
C GLY A 347 -11.53 2.25 -26.22
N VAL A 348 -10.75 1.16 -26.22
CA VAL A 348 -9.32 1.21 -26.56
C VAL A 348 -9.10 1.45 -28.07
N PRO A 349 -8.29 2.47 -28.45
CA PRO A 349 -7.96 2.73 -29.85
C PRO A 349 -7.31 1.53 -30.53
N ARG A 350 -7.64 1.28 -31.81
CA ARG A 350 -7.13 0.12 -32.58
C ARG A 350 -5.60 -0.02 -32.51
N ARG A 351 -4.87 1.10 -32.61
CA ARG A 351 -3.39 1.14 -32.52
C ARG A 351 -2.82 0.66 -31.18
N LYS A 352 -3.56 0.77 -30.08
CA LYS A 352 -3.14 0.34 -28.74
C LYS A 352 -3.58 -1.08 -28.38
N ARG A 353 -4.40 -1.75 -29.22
CA ARG A 353 -4.93 -3.09 -28.93
C ARG A 353 -3.83 -4.15 -28.79
N ARG A 354 -2.79 -4.09 -29.62
CA ARG A 354 -1.65 -5.02 -29.52
C ARG A 354 -0.89 -4.86 -28.20
N VAL A 355 -0.75 -3.62 -27.72
CA VAL A 355 -0.11 -3.32 -26.44
C VAL A 355 -0.94 -3.89 -25.29
N LEU A 356 -2.27 -3.69 -25.33
CA LEU A 356 -3.19 -4.30 -24.38
C LEU A 356 -3.08 -5.82 -24.35
N GLU A 357 -3.13 -6.47 -25.52
CA GLU A 357 -3.05 -7.93 -25.63
C GLU A 357 -1.73 -8.48 -25.06
N SER A 358 -0.61 -7.83 -25.37
CA SER A 358 0.71 -8.22 -24.85
C SER A 358 0.79 -8.04 -23.32
N ALA A 359 0.30 -6.91 -22.80
CA ALA A 359 0.27 -6.67 -21.35
C ALA A 359 -0.65 -7.66 -20.62
N ALA A 360 -1.80 -7.99 -21.22
CA ALA A 360 -2.75 -8.96 -20.70
C ALA A 360 -2.13 -10.37 -20.60
N GLN A 361 -1.40 -10.81 -21.63
CA GLN A 361 -0.69 -12.09 -21.61
C GLN A 361 0.41 -12.15 -20.55
N VAL A 362 1.22 -11.08 -20.42
CA VAL A 362 2.24 -11.02 -19.35
C VAL A 362 1.57 -11.10 -17.97
N CYS A 363 0.53 -10.31 -17.72
CA CYS A 363 -0.24 -10.36 -16.48
C CYS A 363 -0.82 -11.76 -16.18
N ALA A 364 -1.31 -12.47 -17.20
CA ALA A 364 -1.91 -13.79 -17.03
C ALA A 364 -0.91 -14.85 -16.51
N THR A 365 0.38 -14.68 -16.79
CA THR A 365 1.45 -15.57 -16.30
C THR A 365 1.87 -15.29 -14.85
N MET A 366 1.39 -14.19 -14.27
CA MET A 366 1.78 -13.74 -12.93
C MET A 366 0.72 -14.11 -11.88
N ILE A 367 1.16 -14.29 -10.64
CA ILE A 367 0.26 -14.37 -9.49
C ILE A 367 -0.16 -12.94 -9.13
N ILE A 368 -1.36 -12.57 -9.55
CA ILE A 368 -1.94 -11.26 -9.20
C ILE A 368 -2.42 -11.34 -7.74
N PRO A 369 -2.01 -10.39 -6.89
CA PRO A 369 -2.42 -10.40 -5.49
C PRO A 369 -3.92 -10.04 -5.36
N GLU A 370 -4.44 -10.17 -4.15
CA GLU A 370 -5.82 -9.77 -3.85
C GLU A 370 -6.09 -8.28 -4.17
N PRO A 371 -7.36 -7.91 -4.46
CA PRO A 371 -7.71 -6.56 -4.90
C PRO A 371 -7.17 -5.43 -4.02
N ASN A 372 -7.22 -5.60 -2.69
CA ASN A 372 -6.75 -4.59 -1.74
C ASN A 372 -5.23 -4.45 -1.80
N VAL A 373 -4.49 -5.56 -1.88
CA VAL A 373 -3.03 -5.58 -2.01
C VAL A 373 -2.61 -4.96 -3.34
N LEU A 374 -3.37 -5.20 -4.41
CA LEU A 374 -3.09 -4.60 -5.72
C LEU A 374 -3.24 -3.08 -5.69
N VAL A 375 -4.38 -2.57 -5.20
CA VAL A 375 -4.62 -1.13 -5.02
C VAL A 375 -3.51 -0.49 -4.19
N TYR A 376 -3.18 -1.16 -3.10
CA TYR A 376 -2.13 -0.77 -2.19
C TYR A 376 -0.76 -0.66 -2.89
N TRP A 377 -0.34 -1.66 -3.67
CA TRP A 377 0.91 -1.59 -4.45
C TRP A 377 0.91 -0.38 -5.39
N LEU A 378 -0.20 -0.14 -6.09
CA LEU A 378 -0.29 0.93 -7.08
C LEU A 378 -0.21 2.33 -6.44
N HIS A 379 -0.81 2.54 -5.27
CA HIS A 379 -0.67 3.78 -4.50
C HIS A 379 0.75 3.98 -3.96
N GLN A 380 1.37 2.93 -3.41
CA GLN A 380 2.70 3.03 -2.79
C GLN A 380 3.77 3.62 -3.71
N THR A 381 3.78 3.23 -4.98
CA THR A 381 4.81 3.70 -5.93
C THR A 381 4.59 5.14 -6.39
N ALA A 382 3.42 5.73 -6.13
CA ALA A 382 3.19 7.16 -6.36
C ALA A 382 3.50 8.01 -5.13
N SER A 383 3.42 7.42 -3.93
CA SER A 383 3.71 8.10 -2.65
C SER A 383 5.20 8.16 -2.29
N ARG A 384 6.04 7.39 -3.00
CA ARG A 384 7.52 7.40 -2.88
C ARG A 384 8.13 8.25 -3.96
#